data_AF-A0A6G2I1Z1-F1
#
_entry.id   AF-A0A6G2I1Z1-F1
#
_cell.length_a   1.000
_cell.length_b   1.000
_cell.length_c   1.000
_cell.angle_alpha   90.00
_cell.angle_beta   90.00
_cell.angle_gamma   90.00
#
_symmetry.space_group_name_H-M   'P 1'
#
loop_
_entity.id
_entity.type
_entity.pdbx_description
1 polymer ?
#
loop_
_entity_poly.entity_id
_entity_poly.type
_entity_poly.pdbx_seq_one_letter_code
_entity_poly.pdbx_strand_id
1 'polypeptide(L)'
;MHGPTPPLPLPSDQLQFAMPPMHDSVDDERRHRKERLAGALRIFGRLGFEDGVSGHITARDPEFSDCFWVNPFGMPFKHVTVSDLVLANADGQVIEGRYHVNQAAFTVHVQVHAARPDVVAVAHCHSVHGRALSALGDLLDPLTQESCAFYEDHSLYDAYTGVAVDAEEGRRIATALGSRKAVVLRNHGLLTVGDSVDAAAWWFVSMERSCQVQLMAKAAGRPLLIDHKAAVATREQLGGDLVAWINYQPMWQDISRSEPDLLS
;
A
#
# COMPACT_ATOMS: atom_id res chain seq x y z
N MET A 1 14.09 -42.47 38.94
CA MET A 1 14.20 -41.00 38.77
C MET A 1 13.14 -40.60 37.78
N HIS A 2 12.09 -39.88 38.19
CA HIS A 2 11.16 -39.28 37.24
C HIS A 2 11.82 -38.03 36.68
N GLY A 3 12.08 -38.02 35.38
CA GLY A 3 12.59 -36.83 34.68
C GLY A 3 11.58 -35.69 34.78
N PRO A 4 12.01 -34.44 34.52
CA PRO A 4 11.12 -33.28 34.54
C PRO A 4 9.99 -33.46 33.53
N THR A 5 8.76 -33.19 33.95
CA THR A 5 7.59 -33.16 33.07
C THR A 5 7.71 -31.98 32.10
N PRO A 6 7.50 -32.16 30.79
CA PRO A 6 7.51 -31.05 29.84
C PRO A 6 6.42 -30.02 30.19
N PRO A 7 6.68 -28.72 30.02
CA PRO A 7 5.65 -27.70 30.18
C PRO A 7 4.51 -27.91 29.17
N LEU A 8 3.29 -27.58 29.57
CA LEU A 8 2.13 -27.59 28.68
C LEU A 8 2.11 -26.34 27.81
N PRO A 9 1.63 -26.44 26.56
CA PRO A 9 1.42 -25.26 25.72
C PRO A 9 0.34 -24.35 26.34
N LEU A 10 0.52 -23.04 26.20
CA LEU A 10 -0.52 -22.09 26.56
C LEU A 10 -1.75 -22.29 25.65
N PRO A 11 -2.98 -22.21 26.18
CA PRO A 11 -4.20 -22.20 25.39
C PRO A 11 -4.22 -21.05 24.38
N SER A 12 -4.77 -21.28 23.18
CA SER A 12 -4.77 -20.30 22.09
C SER A 12 -5.54 -19.01 22.42
N ASP A 13 -6.54 -19.07 23.29
CA ASP A 13 -7.30 -17.92 23.80
C ASP A 13 -6.50 -17.04 24.78
N GLN A 14 -5.37 -17.55 25.30
CA GLN A 14 -4.42 -16.76 26.09
C GLN A 14 -3.34 -16.09 25.21
N LEU A 15 -3.28 -16.44 23.92
CA LEU A 15 -2.36 -15.83 22.98
C LEU A 15 -3.01 -14.59 22.38
N GLN A 16 -2.29 -13.46 22.45
CA GLN A 16 -2.76 -12.23 21.84
C GLN A 16 -2.41 -12.22 20.35
N PHE A 17 -3.43 -12.08 19.51
CA PHE A 17 -3.27 -11.87 18.09
C PHE A 17 -3.94 -10.55 17.70
N ALA A 18 -3.20 -9.66 17.05
CA ALA A 18 -3.76 -8.40 16.59
C ALA A 18 -4.72 -8.67 15.43
N MET A 19 -5.92 -8.10 15.51
CA MET A 19 -6.92 -8.13 14.45
C MET A 19 -7.29 -6.70 14.05
N PRO A 20 -7.71 -6.46 12.80
CA PRO A 20 -8.27 -5.18 12.40
C PRO A 20 -9.37 -4.73 13.39
N PRO A 21 -9.32 -3.50 13.90
CA PRO A 21 -10.30 -3.02 14.87
C PRO A 21 -11.68 -2.91 14.22
N MET A 22 -12.72 -3.21 15.00
CA MET A 22 -14.07 -2.76 14.70
C MET A 22 -14.30 -1.41 15.37
N HIS A 23 -14.96 -0.49 14.68
CA HIS A 23 -15.24 0.84 15.18
C HIS A 23 -16.73 0.99 15.49
N ASP A 24 -17.05 1.54 16.67
CA ASP A 24 -18.43 1.73 17.12
C ASP A 24 -19.11 2.95 16.47
N SER A 25 -18.31 3.86 15.88
CA SER A 25 -18.79 5.06 15.22
C SER A 25 -17.98 5.41 13.97
N VAL A 26 -18.63 6.13 13.06
CA VAL A 26 -18.01 6.69 11.84
C VAL A 26 -16.83 7.60 12.18
N ASP A 27 -16.93 8.39 13.25
CA ASP A 27 -15.85 9.30 13.69
C ASP A 27 -14.63 8.54 14.21
N ASP A 28 -14.83 7.41 14.90
CA ASP A 28 -13.72 6.56 15.35
C ASP A 28 -13.02 5.88 14.17
N GLU A 29 -13.79 5.40 13.18
CA GLU A 29 -13.22 4.84 11.96
C GLU A 29 -12.48 5.88 11.13
N ARG A 30 -13.03 7.10 11.01
CA ARG A 30 -12.40 8.22 10.31
C ARG A 30 -11.08 8.59 10.98
N ARG A 31 -11.08 8.74 12.31
CA ARG A 31 -9.86 9.01 13.09
C ARG A 31 -8.82 7.91 12.87
N HIS A 32 -9.23 6.65 12.96
CA HIS A 32 -8.35 5.52 12.71
C HIS A 32 -7.72 5.58 11.31
N ARG A 33 -8.53 5.72 10.25
CA ARG A 33 -8.04 5.82 8.86
C ARG A 33 -7.04 6.96 8.69
N LYS A 34 -7.28 8.14 9.28
CA LYS A 34 -6.35 9.28 9.27
C LYS A 34 -5.03 8.96 9.98
N GLU A 35 -5.07 8.37 11.17
CA GLU A 35 -3.88 7.96 11.91
C GLU A 35 -3.05 6.94 11.14
N ARG A 36 -3.69 5.91 10.56
CA ARG A 36 -3.01 4.92 9.71
C ARG A 36 -2.40 5.56 8.48
N LEU A 37 -3.09 6.52 7.86
CA LEU A 37 -2.61 7.25 6.69
C LEU A 37 -1.36 8.07 7.00
N ALA A 38 -1.37 8.85 8.08
CA ALA A 38 -0.19 9.57 8.54
C ALA A 38 0.99 8.62 8.83
N GLY A 39 0.73 7.49 9.51
CA GLY A 39 1.75 6.48 9.77
C GLY A 39 2.32 5.84 8.51
N ALA A 40 1.48 5.50 7.52
CA ALA A 40 1.91 4.93 6.24
C ALA A 40 2.81 5.90 5.47
N LEU A 41 2.47 7.19 5.44
CA LEU A 41 3.29 8.24 4.85
C LEU A 41 4.65 8.33 5.57
N ARG A 42 4.66 8.42 6.91
CA ARG A 42 5.90 8.45 7.70
C ARG A 42 6.79 7.24 7.43
N ILE A 43 6.21 6.05 7.33
CA ILE A 43 6.91 4.82 6.95
C ILE A 43 7.52 4.94 5.55
N PHE A 44 6.75 5.39 4.55
CA PHE A 44 7.25 5.57 3.18
C PHE A 44 8.38 6.61 3.12
N GLY A 45 8.26 7.70 3.86
CA GLY A 45 9.33 8.68 4.03
C GLY A 45 10.59 8.07 4.65
N ARG A 46 10.45 7.29 5.72
CA ARG A 46 11.58 6.59 6.37
C ARG A 46 12.27 5.59 5.43
N LEU A 47 11.50 4.90 4.59
CA LEU A 47 12.01 3.97 3.59
C LEU A 47 12.55 4.64 2.32
N GLY A 48 12.36 5.96 2.17
CA GLY A 48 12.86 6.74 1.03
C GLY A 48 12.08 6.49 -0.27
N PHE A 49 10.77 6.25 -0.19
CA PHE A 49 9.92 6.00 -1.36
C PHE A 49 9.44 7.27 -2.06
N GLU A 50 9.48 8.42 -1.37
CA GLU A 50 9.17 9.73 -1.95
C GLU A 50 10.28 10.17 -2.92
N ASP A 51 9.89 10.76 -4.06
CA ASP A 51 10.82 11.36 -5.03
C ASP A 51 10.39 12.81 -5.31
N GLY A 52 11.00 13.74 -4.57
CA GLY A 52 10.57 15.13 -4.52
C GLY A 52 9.14 15.25 -3.99
N VAL A 53 8.23 15.78 -4.81
CA VAL A 53 6.80 15.92 -4.48
C VAL A 53 5.94 14.77 -5.01
N SER A 54 6.58 13.74 -5.56
CA SER A 54 5.89 12.58 -6.14
C SER A 54 5.60 11.55 -5.07
N GLY A 55 4.42 10.94 -5.18
CA GLY A 55 3.92 9.95 -4.26
C GLY A 55 2.72 10.47 -3.47
N HIS A 56 1.76 9.59 -3.26
CA HIS A 56 0.57 9.87 -2.48
C HIS A 56 -0.10 8.59 -2.04
N ILE A 57 -0.79 8.67 -0.90
CA ILE A 57 -1.65 7.62 -0.40
C ILE A 57 -3.01 8.26 -0.15
N THR A 58 -4.07 7.65 -0.65
CA THR A 58 -5.45 8.07 -0.37
C THR A 58 -6.14 7.05 0.51
N ALA A 59 -7.02 7.52 1.39
CA ALA A 59 -7.95 6.70 2.15
C ALA A 59 -9.37 7.25 1.98
N ARG A 60 -10.32 6.39 1.59
CA ARG A 60 -11.75 6.75 1.49
C ARG A 60 -12.27 7.21 2.86
N ASP A 61 -13.10 8.25 2.89
CA ASP A 61 -13.82 8.60 4.11
C ASP A 61 -14.90 7.53 4.42
N PRO A 62 -15.12 7.17 5.70
CA PRO A 62 -16.11 6.15 6.04
C PRO A 62 -17.57 6.62 5.89
N GLU A 63 -17.84 7.93 5.84
CA GLU A 63 -19.19 8.48 5.66
C GLU A 63 -19.43 8.97 4.23
N PHE A 64 -18.44 9.69 3.69
CA PHE A 64 -18.51 10.31 2.37
C PHE A 64 -17.71 9.48 1.37
N SER A 65 -18.35 8.47 0.77
CA SER A 65 -17.68 7.47 -0.07
C SER A 65 -16.96 8.02 -1.32
N ASP A 66 -17.25 9.25 -1.72
CA ASP A 66 -16.66 10.01 -2.82
C ASP A 66 -15.65 11.07 -2.37
N CYS A 67 -15.33 11.09 -1.07
CA CYS A 67 -14.28 11.92 -0.48
C CYS A 67 -13.12 11.06 0.02
N PHE A 68 -11.91 11.57 -0.14
CA PHE A 68 -10.68 10.86 0.16
C PHE A 68 -9.72 11.73 0.96
N TRP A 69 -9.23 11.17 2.06
CA TRP A 69 -8.11 11.71 2.83
C TRP A 69 -6.81 11.46 2.07
N VAL A 70 -5.95 12.47 1.97
CA VAL A 70 -4.67 12.40 1.24
C VAL A 70 -3.60 13.27 1.90
N ASN A 71 -2.33 12.96 1.65
CA ASN A 71 -1.23 13.80 2.08
C ASN A 71 -1.27 15.19 1.42
N PRO A 72 -0.83 16.24 2.13
CA PRO A 72 -0.72 17.58 1.56
C PRO A 72 0.37 17.65 0.47
N PHE A 73 0.10 18.36 -0.61
CA PHE A 73 1.05 18.51 -1.71
C PHE A 73 2.26 19.35 -1.29
N GLY A 74 3.47 18.81 -1.53
CA GLY A 74 4.74 19.49 -1.26
C GLY A 74 5.27 19.34 0.17
N MET A 75 4.56 18.64 1.05
CA MET A 75 5.07 18.31 2.38
C MET A 75 5.88 17.00 2.33
N PRO A 76 7.08 16.95 2.94
CA PRO A 76 7.82 15.70 3.07
C PRO A 76 7.01 14.66 3.85
N PHE A 77 7.00 13.43 3.37
CA PHE A 77 6.28 12.32 4.01
C PHE A 77 6.73 12.09 5.45
N LYS A 78 8.02 12.31 5.72
CA LYS A 78 8.63 12.23 7.05
C LYS A 78 8.08 13.22 8.06
N HIS A 79 7.30 14.23 7.66
CA HIS A 79 6.77 15.26 8.56
C HIS A 79 5.24 15.29 8.62
N VAL A 80 4.53 14.52 7.80
CA VAL A 80 3.06 14.54 7.77
C VAL A 80 2.49 14.11 9.12
N THR A 81 1.53 14.88 9.65
CA THR A 81 0.73 14.54 10.83
C THR A 81 -0.74 14.31 10.46
N VAL A 82 -1.56 13.83 11.39
CA VAL A 82 -3.01 13.65 11.21
C VAL A 82 -3.69 14.98 10.88
N SER A 83 -3.25 16.08 11.51
CA SER A 83 -3.80 17.43 11.29
C SER A 83 -3.40 18.07 9.96
N ASP A 84 -2.36 17.55 9.30
CA ASP A 84 -1.91 18.03 7.98
C ASP A 84 -2.70 17.41 6.82
N LEU A 85 -3.38 16.28 7.06
CA LEU A 85 -4.14 15.56 6.03
C LEU A 85 -5.27 16.41 5.45
N VAL A 86 -5.51 16.22 4.16
CA VAL A 86 -6.51 16.95 3.39
C VAL A 86 -7.63 16.01 3.01
N LEU A 87 -8.88 16.42 3.22
CA LEU A 87 -10.05 15.75 2.66
C LEU A 87 -10.38 16.43 1.32
N ALA A 88 -10.41 15.66 0.24
CA ALA A 88 -10.82 16.16 -1.08
C ALA A 88 -11.96 15.30 -1.66
N ASN A 89 -12.88 15.94 -2.37
CA ASN A 89 -13.93 15.23 -3.11
C ASN A 89 -13.39 14.62 -4.43
N ALA A 90 -14.23 13.90 -5.16
CA ALA A 90 -13.86 13.25 -6.43
C ALA A 90 -13.34 14.22 -7.53
N ASP A 91 -13.70 15.50 -7.46
CA ASP A 91 -13.20 16.55 -8.38
C ASP A 91 -11.85 17.13 -7.93
N GLY A 92 -11.26 16.60 -6.85
CA GLY A 92 -10.01 17.09 -6.25
C GLY A 92 -10.16 18.42 -5.53
N GLN A 93 -11.39 18.85 -5.21
CA GLN A 93 -11.63 20.06 -4.45
C GLN A 93 -11.44 19.77 -2.96
N VAL A 94 -10.66 20.61 -2.28
CA VAL A 94 -10.40 20.48 -0.85
C VAL A 94 -11.64 20.86 -0.05
N ILE A 95 -12.13 19.92 0.75
CA ILE A 95 -13.28 20.06 1.66
C ILE A 95 -12.81 20.37 3.08
N GLU A 96 -11.72 19.72 3.53
CA GLU A 96 -11.09 19.94 4.84
C GLU A 96 -9.56 19.97 4.70
N GLY A 97 -8.89 20.83 5.48
CA GLY A 97 -7.45 21.01 5.47
C GLY A 97 -7.02 22.37 4.94
N ARG A 98 -5.71 22.61 4.87
CA ARG A 98 -5.13 23.92 4.47
C ARG A 98 -4.19 23.85 3.28
N TYR A 99 -3.95 22.66 2.75
CA TYR A 99 -2.99 22.41 1.68
C TYR A 99 -3.70 21.99 0.39
N HIS A 100 -3.02 22.21 -0.74
CA HIS A 100 -3.49 21.69 -2.02
C HIS A 100 -3.25 20.18 -2.14
N VAL A 101 -4.00 19.54 -3.03
CA VAL A 101 -3.73 18.19 -3.52
C VAL A 101 -2.98 18.25 -4.84
N ASN A 102 -2.17 17.23 -5.14
CA ASN A 102 -1.62 17.06 -6.48
C ASN A 102 -2.73 16.53 -7.40
N GLN A 103 -3.36 17.42 -8.17
CA GLN A 103 -4.57 17.09 -8.96
C GLN A 103 -4.38 15.93 -9.94
N ALA A 104 -3.26 15.90 -10.67
CA ALA A 104 -3.00 14.86 -11.67
C ALA A 104 -2.88 13.47 -11.02
N ALA A 105 -2.11 13.39 -9.94
CA ALA A 105 -1.94 12.19 -9.11
C ALA A 105 -3.27 11.74 -8.48
N PHE A 106 -3.96 12.67 -7.81
CA PHE A 106 -5.22 12.41 -7.13
C PHE A 106 -6.31 11.88 -8.08
N THR A 107 -6.37 12.40 -9.30
CA THR A 107 -7.32 11.94 -10.34
C THR A 107 -7.20 10.44 -10.61
N VAL A 108 -5.98 9.87 -10.61
CA VAL A 108 -5.78 8.42 -10.77
C VAL A 108 -6.43 7.65 -9.63
N HIS A 109 -6.16 8.05 -8.40
CA HIS A 109 -6.70 7.39 -7.21
C HIS A 109 -8.23 7.46 -7.17
N VAL A 110 -8.83 8.59 -7.57
CA VAL A 110 -10.29 8.72 -7.68
C VAL A 110 -10.86 7.70 -8.67
N GLN A 111 -10.26 7.54 -9.86
CA GLN A 111 -10.76 6.55 -10.82
C GLN A 111 -10.60 5.11 -10.33
N VAL A 112 -9.51 4.81 -9.61
CA VAL A 112 -9.33 3.51 -8.94
C VAL A 112 -10.41 3.27 -7.89
N HIS A 113 -10.64 4.23 -6.99
CA HIS A 113 -11.68 4.14 -5.96
C HIS A 113 -13.09 4.05 -6.54
N ALA A 114 -13.36 4.71 -7.66
CA ALA A 114 -14.66 4.64 -8.36
C ALA A 114 -14.88 3.26 -8.99
N ALA A 115 -13.84 2.67 -9.59
CA ALA A 115 -13.90 1.34 -10.17
C ALA A 115 -13.91 0.22 -9.10
N ARG A 116 -13.40 0.50 -7.90
CA ARG A 116 -13.25 -0.46 -6.79
C ARG A 116 -13.85 0.09 -5.48
N PRO A 117 -15.18 0.00 -5.30
CA PRO A 117 -15.85 0.40 -4.05
C PRO A 117 -15.35 -0.35 -2.81
N ASP A 118 -14.83 -1.56 -3.00
CA ASP A 118 -14.23 -2.40 -1.97
C ASP A 118 -12.88 -1.87 -1.47
N VAL A 119 -12.20 -1.03 -2.25
CA VAL A 119 -10.91 -0.46 -1.88
C VAL A 119 -11.09 0.74 -0.95
N VAL A 120 -10.48 0.65 0.22
CA VAL A 120 -10.40 1.75 1.20
C VAL A 120 -9.18 2.61 0.95
N ALA A 121 -8.05 2.04 0.53
CA ALA A 121 -6.82 2.82 0.32
C ALA A 121 -6.10 2.47 -0.98
N VAL A 122 -5.49 3.48 -1.58
CA VAL A 122 -4.63 3.37 -2.75
C VAL A 122 -3.29 4.02 -2.42
N ALA A 123 -2.19 3.33 -2.68
CA ALA A 123 -0.84 3.83 -2.45
C ALA A 123 -0.04 3.83 -3.75
N HIS A 124 0.60 4.97 -4.05
CA HIS A 124 1.48 5.12 -5.21
C HIS A 124 2.70 5.96 -4.84
N CYS A 125 3.89 5.51 -5.26
CA CYS A 125 5.14 6.24 -5.09
C CYS A 125 6.13 5.92 -6.21
N HIS A 126 7.12 6.79 -6.36
CA HIS A 126 8.22 6.66 -7.32
C HIS A 126 9.43 5.97 -6.67
N SER A 127 9.18 4.87 -5.96
CA SER A 127 10.22 4.10 -5.28
C SER A 127 11.23 3.53 -6.28
N VAL A 128 12.49 3.42 -5.84
CA VAL A 128 13.64 3.21 -6.74
C VAL A 128 13.54 1.88 -7.49
N HIS A 129 13.24 0.78 -6.80
CA HIS A 129 13.27 -0.55 -7.39
C HIS A 129 12.01 -0.85 -8.18
N GLY A 130 10.86 -0.38 -7.73
CA GLY A 130 9.60 -0.42 -8.46
C GLY A 130 9.71 0.31 -9.79
N ARG A 131 10.29 1.51 -9.80
CA ARG A 131 10.59 2.22 -11.06
C ARG A 131 11.56 1.46 -11.95
N ALA A 132 12.66 0.97 -11.39
CA ALA A 132 13.65 0.21 -12.14
C ALA A 132 13.05 -1.04 -12.81
N LEU A 133 12.22 -1.81 -12.09
CA LEU A 133 11.54 -2.98 -12.66
C LEU A 133 10.49 -2.55 -13.70
N SER A 134 9.69 -1.52 -13.40
CA SER A 134 8.67 -1.02 -14.34
C SER A 134 9.26 -0.53 -15.66
N ALA A 135 10.52 -0.08 -15.67
CA ALA A 135 11.21 0.36 -16.88
C ALA A 135 11.57 -0.80 -17.81
N LEU A 136 11.60 -2.03 -17.30
CA LEU A 136 11.77 -3.25 -18.09
C LEU A 136 10.46 -3.74 -18.71
N GLY A 137 9.31 -3.25 -18.23
CA GLY A 137 7.99 -3.81 -18.58
C GLY A 137 7.72 -5.17 -17.96
N ASP A 138 8.46 -5.53 -16.91
CA ASP A 138 8.35 -6.82 -16.23
C ASP A 138 7.30 -6.79 -15.11
N LEU A 139 6.64 -7.92 -14.91
CA LEU A 139 5.93 -8.26 -13.67
C LEU A 139 6.89 -8.82 -12.62
N LEU A 140 6.40 -8.99 -11.39
CA LEU A 140 7.09 -9.79 -10.38
C LEU A 140 7.07 -11.27 -10.79
N ASP A 141 8.26 -11.83 -10.89
CA ASP A 141 8.50 -13.26 -11.01
C ASP A 141 8.31 -13.92 -9.63
N PRO A 142 7.77 -15.16 -9.54
CA PRO A 142 7.64 -15.88 -8.27
C PRO A 142 9.02 -16.43 -7.82
N LEU A 143 9.89 -15.54 -7.35
CA LEU A 143 11.27 -15.86 -6.96
C LEU A 143 11.42 -16.21 -5.48
N THR A 144 10.62 -15.56 -4.64
CA THR A 144 10.61 -15.73 -3.19
C THR A 144 9.19 -15.94 -2.68
N GLN A 145 9.08 -16.38 -1.42
CA GLN A 145 7.81 -16.50 -0.73
C GLN A 145 7.02 -15.18 -0.75
N GLU A 146 7.69 -14.04 -0.57
CA GLU A 146 7.07 -12.71 -0.57
C GLU A 146 6.56 -12.33 -1.97
N SER A 147 7.34 -12.57 -3.03
CA SER A 147 6.89 -12.31 -4.40
C SER A 147 5.68 -13.18 -4.78
N CYS A 148 5.55 -14.38 -4.20
CA CYS A 148 4.39 -15.24 -4.43
C CYS A 148 3.09 -14.65 -3.88
N ALA A 149 3.13 -13.73 -2.91
CA ALA A 149 1.92 -13.02 -2.44
C ALA A 149 1.23 -12.21 -3.57
N PHE A 150 1.96 -11.90 -4.64
CA PHE A 150 1.48 -11.19 -5.83
C PHE A 150 1.21 -12.12 -7.03
N TYR A 151 1.48 -13.42 -6.93
CA TYR A 151 1.42 -14.32 -8.08
C TYR A 151 0.04 -14.32 -8.75
N GLU A 152 -0.03 -13.93 -10.03
CA GLU A 152 -1.29 -13.71 -10.80
C GLU A 152 -2.25 -12.66 -10.22
N ASP A 153 -1.84 -11.93 -9.18
CA ASP A 153 -2.64 -10.93 -8.48
C ASP A 153 -1.99 -9.53 -8.49
N HIS A 154 -1.23 -9.28 -9.56
CA HIS A 154 -0.84 -7.94 -9.98
C HIS A 154 -0.84 -7.88 -11.51
N SER A 155 -0.84 -6.67 -12.06
CA SER A 155 -0.96 -6.43 -13.50
C SER A 155 0.13 -5.48 -13.99
N LEU A 156 0.28 -5.39 -15.31
CA LEU A 156 1.12 -4.40 -15.98
C LEU A 156 0.21 -3.44 -16.73
N TYR A 157 0.35 -2.16 -16.45
CA TYR A 157 -0.15 -1.11 -17.32
C TYR A 157 0.94 -0.75 -18.33
N ASP A 158 0.81 -1.27 -19.56
CA ASP A 158 1.83 -1.21 -20.61
C ASP A 158 1.77 0.08 -21.45
N ALA A 159 1.57 1.22 -20.80
CA ALA A 159 1.58 2.51 -21.47
C ALA A 159 2.21 3.59 -20.58
N TYR A 160 2.76 4.62 -21.22
CA TYR A 160 3.23 5.83 -20.58
C TYR A 160 2.86 7.02 -21.45
N THR A 161 1.99 7.90 -20.93
CA THR A 161 1.45 9.04 -21.68
C THR A 161 2.01 10.39 -21.21
N GLY A 162 3.04 10.37 -20.34
CA GLY A 162 3.66 11.57 -19.77
C GLY A 162 3.09 11.96 -18.40
N VAL A 163 3.46 13.15 -17.93
CA VAL A 163 3.13 13.65 -16.58
C VAL A 163 1.69 14.15 -16.46
N ALA A 164 1.13 14.65 -17.55
CA ALA A 164 -0.27 15.09 -17.57
C ALA A 164 -1.16 13.85 -17.50
N VAL A 165 -1.82 13.68 -16.37
CA VAL A 165 -2.79 12.62 -16.15
C VAL A 165 -4.18 13.25 -16.14
N ASP A 166 -5.04 12.78 -17.03
CA ASP A 166 -6.45 13.11 -17.06
C ASP A 166 -7.29 11.94 -16.49
N ALA A 167 -8.59 12.15 -16.41
CA ALA A 167 -9.50 11.12 -15.92
C ALA A 167 -9.54 9.88 -16.83
N GLU A 168 -9.21 9.98 -18.12
CA GLU A 168 -9.18 8.83 -19.02
C GLU A 168 -7.98 7.94 -18.73
N GLU A 169 -6.81 8.54 -18.49
CA GLU A 169 -5.63 7.81 -18.05
C GLU A 169 -5.87 7.10 -16.71
N GLY A 170 -6.51 7.78 -15.75
CA GLY A 170 -6.93 7.15 -14.49
C GLY A 170 -7.86 5.94 -14.72
N ARG A 171 -8.84 6.04 -15.63
CA ARG A 171 -9.73 4.91 -15.99
C ARG A 171 -8.99 3.75 -16.62
N ARG A 172 -8.01 4.02 -17.48
CA ARG A 172 -7.17 2.97 -18.09
C ARG A 172 -6.35 2.24 -17.05
N ILE A 173 -5.74 2.97 -16.10
CA ILE A 173 -5.01 2.37 -14.98
C ILE A 173 -5.94 1.54 -14.10
N ALA A 174 -7.12 2.05 -13.75
CA ALA A 174 -8.11 1.30 -12.98
C ALA A 174 -8.58 0.02 -13.70
N THR A 175 -8.75 0.10 -15.03
CA THR A 175 -9.08 -1.06 -15.87
C THR A 175 -7.95 -2.09 -15.88
N ALA A 176 -6.69 -1.65 -16.01
CA ALA A 176 -5.54 -2.54 -15.99
C ALA A 176 -5.39 -3.24 -14.63
N LEU A 177 -5.58 -2.50 -13.53
CA LEU A 177 -5.62 -3.04 -12.17
C LEU A 177 -6.70 -4.14 -12.05
N GLY A 178 -7.91 -3.86 -12.54
CA GLY A 178 -9.04 -4.79 -12.45
C GLY A 178 -9.34 -5.16 -11.00
N SER A 179 -9.51 -6.45 -10.72
CA SER A 179 -9.74 -6.97 -9.36
C SER A 179 -8.47 -7.21 -8.54
N ARG A 180 -7.29 -6.89 -9.08
CA ARG A 180 -6.02 -7.25 -8.45
C ARG A 180 -5.62 -6.26 -7.36
N LYS A 181 -4.65 -6.65 -6.53
CA LYS A 181 -4.13 -5.80 -5.44
C LYS A 181 -3.05 -4.79 -5.89
N ALA A 182 -2.46 -4.99 -7.07
CA ALA A 182 -1.38 -4.12 -7.54
C ALA A 182 -1.29 -4.01 -9.06
N VAL A 183 -0.69 -2.91 -9.52
CA VAL A 183 -0.34 -2.67 -10.91
C VAL A 183 1.06 -2.06 -11.00
N VAL A 184 1.89 -2.62 -11.88
CA VAL A 184 3.14 -2.01 -12.33
C VAL A 184 2.80 -1.03 -13.45
N LEU A 185 3.17 0.23 -13.27
CA LEU A 185 2.97 1.29 -14.25
C LEU A 185 4.27 1.42 -15.07
N ARG A 186 4.27 0.97 -16.33
CA ARG A 186 5.49 0.92 -17.14
C ARG A 186 6.17 2.29 -17.19
N ASN A 187 7.48 2.30 -16.97
CA ASN A 187 8.32 3.52 -16.92
C ASN A 187 7.93 4.54 -15.84
N HIS A 188 7.07 4.20 -14.87
CA HIS A 188 6.52 5.17 -13.91
C HIS A 188 6.66 4.72 -12.45
N GLY A 189 6.26 3.50 -12.09
CA GLY A 189 6.33 3.03 -10.70
C GLY A 189 5.30 1.96 -10.37
N LEU A 190 4.91 1.91 -9.09
CA LEU A 190 3.97 0.92 -8.56
C LEU A 190 2.70 1.60 -8.05
N LEU A 191 1.56 0.92 -8.13
CA LEU A 191 0.33 1.31 -7.45
C LEU A 191 -0.27 0.07 -6.79
N THR A 192 -0.63 0.18 -5.52
CA THR A 192 -1.24 -0.89 -4.73
C THR A 192 -2.54 -0.43 -4.09
N VAL A 193 -3.44 -1.38 -3.84
CA VAL A 193 -4.74 -1.13 -3.22
C VAL A 193 -4.98 -2.11 -2.07
N GLY A 194 -5.88 -1.77 -1.15
CA GLY A 194 -6.31 -2.67 -0.08
C GLY A 194 -7.62 -2.24 0.58
N ASP A 195 -8.20 -3.16 1.33
CA ASP A 195 -9.39 -2.94 2.18
C ASP A 195 -9.12 -2.05 3.41
N SER A 196 -7.85 -1.68 3.62
CA SER A 196 -7.38 -0.82 4.70
C SER A 196 -6.11 -0.10 4.27
N VAL A 197 -5.80 1.02 4.94
CA VAL A 197 -4.55 1.76 4.70
C VAL A 197 -3.33 0.87 4.94
N ASP A 198 -3.37 0.08 6.00
CA ASP A 198 -2.36 -0.90 6.38
C ASP A 198 -2.06 -1.90 5.26
N ALA A 199 -3.11 -2.51 4.69
CA ALA A 199 -2.96 -3.49 3.64
C ALA A 199 -2.37 -2.85 2.37
N ALA A 200 -2.93 -1.72 1.92
CA ALA A 200 -2.42 -1.00 0.75
C ALA A 200 -0.95 -0.59 0.90
N ALA A 201 -0.57 -0.06 2.07
CA ALA A 201 0.79 0.35 2.39
C ALA A 201 1.75 -0.84 2.49
N TRP A 202 1.34 -1.94 3.11
CA TRP A 202 2.15 -3.16 3.17
C TRP A 202 2.39 -3.76 1.79
N TRP A 203 1.34 -3.84 0.96
CA TRP A 203 1.50 -4.32 -0.41
C TRP A 203 2.52 -3.49 -1.18
N PHE A 204 2.53 -2.17 -1.01
CA PHE A 204 3.54 -1.32 -1.62
C PHE A 204 4.96 -1.66 -1.13
N VAL A 205 5.15 -1.73 0.20
CA VAL A 205 6.45 -2.05 0.83
C VAL A 205 6.96 -3.42 0.39
N SER A 206 6.08 -4.43 0.36
CA SER A 206 6.43 -5.79 -0.02
C SER A 206 6.72 -5.89 -1.52
N MET A 207 5.95 -5.20 -2.36
CA MET A 207 6.18 -5.16 -3.80
C MET A 207 7.51 -4.46 -4.13
N GLU A 208 7.82 -3.32 -3.52
CA GLU A 208 9.09 -2.61 -3.70
C GLU A 208 10.29 -3.48 -3.31
N ARG A 209 10.22 -4.18 -2.17
CA ARG A 209 11.25 -5.13 -1.74
C ARG A 209 11.38 -6.32 -2.69
N SER A 210 10.26 -6.81 -3.23
CA SER A 210 10.26 -7.89 -4.22
C SER A 210 10.92 -7.43 -5.53
N CYS A 211 10.64 -6.20 -5.98
CA CYS A 211 11.32 -5.59 -7.12
C CYS A 211 12.84 -5.52 -6.90
N GLN A 212 13.26 -5.10 -5.70
CA GLN A 212 14.68 -5.05 -5.34
C GLN A 212 15.35 -6.42 -5.46
N VAL A 213 14.76 -7.45 -4.85
CA VAL A 213 15.29 -8.82 -4.88
C VAL A 213 15.36 -9.35 -6.31
N GLN A 214 14.32 -9.14 -7.12
CA GLN A 214 14.27 -9.59 -8.50
C GLN A 214 15.37 -8.95 -9.36
N LEU A 215 15.55 -7.63 -9.25
CA LEU A 215 16.60 -6.91 -9.98
C LEU A 215 18.00 -7.39 -9.56
N MET A 216 18.24 -7.56 -8.25
CA MET A 216 19.53 -8.07 -7.75
C MET A 216 19.78 -9.52 -8.19
N ALA A 217 18.77 -10.38 -8.18
CA ALA A 217 18.89 -11.78 -8.62
C ALA A 217 19.21 -11.86 -10.11
N LYS A 218 18.49 -11.09 -10.96
CA LYS A 218 18.74 -11.01 -12.42
C LYS A 218 20.14 -10.47 -12.73
N ALA A 219 20.64 -9.52 -11.93
CA ALA A 219 21.99 -8.98 -12.09
C ALA A 219 23.07 -10.01 -11.69
N ALA A 220 22.82 -10.82 -10.65
CA ALA A 220 23.76 -11.84 -10.18
C ALA A 220 23.77 -13.11 -11.05
N GLY A 221 22.69 -13.40 -11.76
CA GLY A 221 22.60 -14.56 -12.64
C GLY A 221 21.18 -14.84 -13.13
N ARG A 222 20.93 -16.07 -13.59
CA ARG A 222 19.60 -16.50 -14.02
C ARG A 222 18.78 -16.99 -12.82
N PRO A 223 17.67 -16.32 -12.45
CA PRO A 223 16.83 -16.77 -11.34
C PRO A 223 16.18 -18.14 -11.61
N LEU A 224 15.95 -18.91 -10.55
CA LEU A 224 15.11 -20.12 -10.59
C LEU A 224 13.74 -19.76 -10.03
N LEU A 225 12.71 -19.95 -10.83
CA LEU A 225 11.34 -19.62 -10.43
C LEU A 225 10.75 -20.71 -9.54
N ILE A 226 9.95 -20.31 -8.55
CA ILE A 226 9.06 -21.20 -7.82
C ILE A 226 8.00 -21.71 -8.82
N ASP A 227 7.74 -23.02 -8.81
CA ASP A 227 6.79 -23.62 -9.73
C ASP A 227 5.36 -23.14 -9.45
N HIS A 228 4.50 -23.23 -10.47
CA HIS A 228 3.13 -22.74 -10.41
C HIS A 228 2.35 -23.25 -9.19
N LYS A 229 2.45 -24.55 -8.86
CA LYS A 229 1.68 -25.14 -7.76
C LYS A 229 2.13 -24.57 -6.42
N ALA A 230 3.44 -24.46 -6.21
CA ALA A 230 3.99 -23.87 -5.00
C ALA A 230 3.70 -22.36 -4.90
N ALA A 231 3.76 -21.63 -6.01
CA ALA A 231 3.46 -20.20 -6.05
C ALA A 231 1.98 -19.91 -5.72
N VAL A 232 1.04 -20.67 -6.28
CA VAL A 232 -0.40 -20.58 -5.96
C VAL A 232 -0.66 -20.90 -4.49
N ALA A 233 -0.13 -22.02 -3.98
CA ALA A 233 -0.35 -22.41 -2.58
C ALA A 233 0.23 -21.37 -1.60
N THR A 234 1.36 -20.76 -1.95
CA THR A 234 1.97 -19.68 -1.15
C THR A 234 1.12 -18.41 -1.19
N ARG A 235 0.61 -18.03 -2.37
CA ARG A 235 -0.31 -16.90 -2.51
C ARG A 235 -1.58 -17.07 -1.67
N GLU A 236 -2.17 -18.25 -1.66
CA GLU A 236 -3.39 -18.52 -0.88
C GLU A 236 -3.18 -18.32 0.62
N GLN A 237 -1.95 -18.52 1.11
CA GLN A 237 -1.60 -18.33 2.52
C GLN A 237 -1.19 -16.89 2.84
N LEU A 238 -0.55 -16.18 1.90
CA LEU A 238 0.11 -14.91 2.17
C LEU A 238 -0.46 -13.69 1.44
N GLY A 239 -1.29 -13.91 0.43
CA GLY A 239 -1.75 -12.88 -0.50
C GLY A 239 -3.05 -12.19 -0.11
N GLY A 240 -3.60 -12.42 1.09
CA GLY A 240 -4.85 -11.80 1.56
C GLY A 240 -4.60 -10.53 2.39
N ASP A 241 -5.55 -9.59 2.36
CA ASP A 241 -5.42 -8.28 3.02
C ASP A 241 -5.28 -8.38 4.54
N LEU A 242 -5.90 -9.38 5.20
CA LEU A 242 -5.66 -9.65 6.63
C LEU A 242 -4.18 -9.94 6.90
N VAL A 243 -3.51 -10.71 6.03
CA VAL A 243 -2.09 -11.02 6.17
C VAL A 243 -1.25 -9.76 5.96
N ALA A 244 -1.61 -8.92 4.99
CA ALA A 244 -0.96 -7.63 4.80
C ALA A 244 -1.11 -6.71 6.02
N TRP A 245 -2.32 -6.63 6.56
CA TRP A 245 -2.61 -5.88 7.78
C TRP A 245 -1.73 -6.35 8.94
N ILE A 246 -1.61 -7.67 9.16
CA ILE A 246 -0.76 -8.24 10.21
C ILE A 246 0.71 -7.87 9.99
N ASN A 247 1.22 -7.99 8.76
CA ASN A 247 2.61 -7.68 8.44
C ASN A 247 2.94 -6.17 8.54
N TYR A 248 1.94 -5.31 8.41
CA TYR A 248 2.09 -3.87 8.62
C TYR A 248 2.28 -3.52 10.11
N GLN A 249 1.69 -4.29 11.04
CA GLN A 249 1.63 -3.90 12.46
C GLN A 249 2.99 -3.65 13.12
N PRO A 250 4.07 -4.43 12.88
CA PRO A 250 5.38 -4.12 13.44
C PRO A 250 5.91 -2.76 12.98
N MET A 251 5.66 -2.38 11.72
CA MET A 251 6.09 -1.08 11.17
C MET A 251 5.27 0.06 11.78
N TRP A 252 3.97 -0.15 11.96
CA TRP A 252 3.11 0.79 12.67
C TRP A 252 3.54 1.00 14.13
N GLN A 253 3.78 -0.09 14.85
CA GLN A 253 4.18 -0.04 16.26
C GLN A 253 5.52 0.69 16.43
N ASP A 254 6.45 0.49 15.50
CA ASP A 254 7.73 1.20 15.49
C ASP A 254 7.55 2.69 15.19
N ILE A 255 6.84 3.05 14.11
CA ILE A 255 6.69 4.45 13.70
C ILE A 255 5.89 5.27 14.72
N SER A 256 4.79 4.72 15.24
CA SER A 256 3.92 5.42 16.22
C SER A 256 4.60 5.63 17.57
N ARG A 257 5.57 4.77 17.94
CA ARG A 257 6.36 4.95 19.17
C ARG A 257 7.55 5.88 18.98
N SER A 258 8.19 5.83 17.81
CA SER A 258 9.40 6.62 17.54
C SER A 258 9.11 8.04 17.09
N GLU A 259 7.94 8.29 16.48
CA GLU A 259 7.50 9.59 15.95
C GLU A 259 6.06 9.89 16.41
N PRO A 260 5.80 10.03 17.73
CA PRO A 260 4.44 10.18 18.25
C PRO A 260 3.75 11.47 17.81
N ASP A 261 4.50 12.46 17.32
CA ASP A 261 3.97 13.69 16.72
C ASP A 261 3.12 13.42 15.47
N LEU A 262 3.30 12.28 14.80
CA LEU A 262 2.47 11.91 13.64
C LEU A 262 0.98 11.87 13.96
N LEU A 263 0.61 11.63 15.23
CA LEU A 263 -0.78 11.53 15.68
C LEU A 263 -1.40 12.89 16.04
N SER A 264 -0.65 13.99 15.91
CA SER A 264 -1.14 15.34 16.21
C SER A 264 -2.01 15.97 15.14
#